data_AF-A0A6J4NKZ4-F1
#
_entry.id   AF-A0A6J4NKZ4-F1
#
_cell.length_a   1.000
_cell.length_b   1.000
_cell.length_c   1.000
_cell.angle_alpha   90.00
_cell.angle_beta   90.00
_cell.angle_gamma   90.00
#
_symmetry.space_group_name_H-M   'P 1'
#
loop_
_entity.id
_entity.type
_entity.pdbx_description
1 polymer ?
#
loop_
_entity_poly.entity_id
_entity_poly.type
_entity_poly.pdbx_seq_one_letter_code
_entity_poly.pdbx_strand_id
1 'polypeptide(L)' 'MTPEEFGEWLGIGRTKCYELLSRNEVPSYKIGRLRRIRVSDIERWLESREDVGGGCS' A
#
# COMPACT_ATOMS: atom_id res chain seq x y z
N MET A 1 -5.67 3.54 8.30
CA MET A 1 -6.34 3.28 7.01
C MET A 1 -6.65 1.78 6.89
N THR A 2 -7.84 1.43 6.39
CA THR A 2 -8.17 0.03 6.00
C THR A 2 -7.52 -0.29 4.66
N PRO A 3 -7.35 -1.56 4.28
CA PRO A 3 -6.83 -1.92 2.96
C PRO A 3 -7.71 -1.43 1.79
N GLU A 4 -9.01 -1.21 2.03
CA GLU A 4 -9.93 -0.66 1.02
C GLU A 4 -9.70 0.85 0.84
N GLU A 5 -9.67 1.61 1.94
CA GLU A 5 -9.34 3.04 1.93
C GLU A 5 -7.94 3.29 1.35
N PHE A 6 -7.01 2.36 1.58
CA PHE A 6 -5.67 2.41 1.01
C PHE A 6 -5.68 2.31 -0.52
N GLY A 7 -6.55 1.46 -1.09
CA GLY A 7 -6.68 1.34 -2.54
C GLY A 7 -7.32 2.56 -3.18
N GLU A 8 -8.37 3.07 -2.55
CA GLU A 8 -9.03 4.30 -2.98
C GLU A 8 -8.05 5.48 -2.91
N TRP A 9 -7.25 5.57 -1.84
CA TRP A 9 -6.26 6.64 -1.63
C TRP A 9 -5.11 6.59 -2.64
N LEU A 10 -4.62 5.40 -2.99
CA LEU A 10 -3.60 5.23 -4.04
C LEU A 10 -4.17 5.27 -5.46
N GLY A 11 -5.49 5.30 -5.62
CA GLY A 11 -6.15 5.14 -6.92
C GLY A 11 -5.92 3.77 -7.57
N ILE A 12 -5.55 2.75 -6.78
CA ILE A 12 -5.32 1.39 -7.25
C ILE A 12 -6.54 0.52 -6.97
N GLY A 13 -6.97 -0.25 -7.98
CA GLY A 13 -8.09 -1.17 -7.82
C GLY A 13 -7.86 -2.16 -6.68
N ARG A 14 -8.95 -2.61 -6.05
CA ARG A 14 -8.95 -3.57 -4.91
C ARG A 14 -8.01 -4.75 -5.15
N THR A 15 -8.01 -5.31 -6.36
CA THR A 15 -7.13 -6.40 -6.78
C THR A 15 -5.65 -6.08 -6.56
N LYS A 16 -5.20 -4.91 -7.05
CA LYS A 16 -3.81 -4.46 -6.92
C LYS A 16 -3.45 -4.24 -5.45
N CYS A 17 -4.38 -3.70 -4.66
CA CYS A 17 -4.21 -3.55 -3.22
C CYS A 17 -3.99 -4.89 -2.51
N TYR A 18 -4.84 -5.88 -2.78
CA TYR A 18 -4.70 -7.21 -2.21
C TYR A 18 -3.43 -7.91 -2.68
N GLU A 19 -3.01 -7.72 -3.93
CA GLU A 19 -1.70 -8.19 -4.41
C GLU A 19 -0.55 -7.56 -3.62
N LEU A 20 -0.53 -6.24 -3.44
CA LEU A 20 0.51 -5.55 -2.68
C LEU A 20 0.57 -6.01 -1.22
N LEU A 21 -0.59 -6.21 -0.61
CA LEU A 21 -0.72 -6.77 0.74
C LEU A 21 -0.24 -8.22 0.81
N SER A 22 -0.55 -9.03 -0.21
CA SER A 22 -0.11 -10.44 -0.31
C SER A 22 1.38 -10.56 -0.56
N ARG A 23 1.96 -9.62 -1.33
CA ARG A 23 3.41 -9.54 -1.59
C ARG A 23 4.18 -8.95 -0.42
N ASN A 24 3.48 -8.49 0.63
CA ASN A 24 4.05 -7.81 1.78
C ASN A 24 4.87 -6.56 1.40
N GLU A 25 4.60 -5.98 0.24
CA GLU A 25 5.29 -4.78 -0.23
C GLU A 25 4.89 -3.57 0.60
N VAL A 26 3.62 -3.46 0.96
CA VAL A 26 3.11 -2.33 1.74
C VAL A 26 3.21 -2.65 3.23
N PRO A 27 3.86 -1.78 4.04
CA PRO A 27 3.95 -1.99 5.48
C PRO A 27 2.56 -1.88 6.10
N SER A 28 2.01 -3.02 6.53
CA SER A 28 0.73 -3.11 7.19
C SER A 28 0.91 -3.56 8.64
N TYR A 29 0.34 -2.81 9.58
CA TYR A 29 0.46 -3.11 11.00
C TYR A 29 -0.81 -3.78 11.50
N LYS A 30 -0.64 -4.87 12.24
CA LYS A 30 -1.75 -5.53 12.92
C LYS A 30 -1.89 -4.93 14.31
N ILE A 31 -2.96 -4.16 14.54
CA ILE A 31 -3.33 -3.65 15.86
C ILE A 31 -4.43 -4.57 16.40
N GLY A 32 -4.00 -5.59 17.15
CA GLY A 32 -4.88 -6.63 17.69
C GLY A 32 -5.51 -7.51 16.58
N ARG A 33 -6.83 -7.44 16.42
CA ARG A 33 -7.58 -8.12 15.33
C ARG A 33 -7.70 -7.27 14.06
N LEU A 34 -7.43 -5.97 14.15
CA LEU A 34 -7.59 -5.04 13.04
C LEU A 34 -6.26 -4.85 12.31
N ARG A 35 -6.30 -4.83 10.98
CA ARG A 35 -5.14 -4.50 10.14
C ARG A 35 -5.24 -3.03 9.75
N ARG A 36 -4.24 -2.23 10.10
CA ARG A 36 -4.17 -0.78 9.82
C ARG A 36 -2.89 -0.45 9.06
N ILE A 37 -3.05 0.37 8.05
CA ILE A 37 -1.95 0.96 7.29
C ILE A 37 -1.82 2.43 7.72
N ARG A 38 -0.59 2.88 7.95
CA ARG A 38 -0.27 4.27 8.27
C ARG A 38 0.11 5.00 7.00
N VAL A 39 -0.35 6.24 6.85
CA VAL A 39 -0.01 7.08 5.69
C VAL A 39 1.50 7.26 5.55
N SER A 40 2.20 7.53 6.65
CA SER A 40 3.67 7.70 6.63
C SER A 40 4.43 6.45 6.15
N ASP A 41 3.91 5.24 6.39
CA ASP A 41 4.52 4.01 5.88
C ASP A 41 4.27 3.84 4.37
N ILE A 42 3.14 4.35 3.86
CA ILE A 42 2.83 4.37 2.43
C ILE A 42 3.73 5.36 1.72
N GLU A 43 3.87 6.57 2.26
CA GLU A 43 4.77 7.59 1.70
C GLU A 43 6.21 7.08 1.66
N ARG A 44 6.69 6.50 2.75
CA ARG A 44 8.04 5.92 2.80
C ARG A 44 8.22 4.74 1.84
N TRP A 45 7.16 3.97 1.59
CA TRP A 45 7.15 2.92 0.59
C TRP A 45 7.16 3.48 -0.83
N LEU A 46 6.41 4.56 -1.08
CA LEU A 46 6.38 5.26 -2.36
C LEU A 46 7.75 5.86 -2.66
N GLU A 47 8.36 6.57 -1.70
CA GLU A 47 9.73 7.11 -1.80
C GLU A 47 10.75 6.01 -2.12
N SER A 48 10.60 4.82 -1.53
CA SER A 48 11.47 3.67 -1.83
C SER A 48 11.23 3.06 -3.21
N ARG A 49 10.05 3.28 -3.82
CA ARG A 49 9.64 2.75 -5.14
C ARG A 49 9.79 3.77 -6.25
N GLU A 50 9.81 5.07 -5.96
CA GLU A 50 10.12 6.13 -6.94
C GLU A 50 11.56 6.01 -7.45
N ASP A 51 12.43 5.28 -6.74
CA ASP A 51 13.74 4.85 -7.23
C ASP A 51 13.65 3.77 -8.34
N VAL A 52 12.54 3.04 -8.44
CA VAL A 52 12.36 1.93 -9.41
C VAL A 52 11.00 2.01 -10.12
N GLY A 53 10.96 2.80 -11.19
CA GLY A 53 10.16 2.48 -12.37
C GLY A 53 8.76 3.08 -12.44
N GLY A 54 8.69 4.38 -12.72
CA GLY A 54 7.64 4.94 -13.57
C GLY A 54 7.84 4.47 -15.02
N GLY A 55 7.56 3.19 -15.27
CA GLY A 55 7.48 2.62 -16.60
C GLY A 55 6.31 3.26 -17.36
N CYS A 56 6.66 3.92 -18.45
CA CYS A 56 5.76 4.40 -19.49
C CYS A 56 4.78 3.31 -19.93
N SER A 57 3.49 3.61 -19.92
CA SER A 57 2.46 3.00 -20.77
C SER A 57 1.39 4.03 -21.04
#